data_AF-A0A1F7MX70-F1
#
_entry.id   AF-A0A1F7MX70-F1
#
_cell.length_a   1.000
_cell.length_b   1.000
_cell.length_c   1.000
_cell.angle_alpha   90.00
_cell.angle_beta   90.00
_cell.angle_gamma   90.00
#
_symmetry.space_group_name_H-M   'P 1'
#
loop_
_entity.id
_entity.type
_entity.pdbx_description
1 polymer ?
#
loop_
_entity_poly.entity_id
_entity_poly.type
_entity_poly.pdbx_seq_one_letter_code
_entity_poly.pdbx_strand_id
1 'polypeptide(L)'
;MTRITPDGSRTPAASGLERPIGLAFDPLGRLLVAEEKAARVVRVEADGSRTVLVSGVKQPRWLATLEDGTLFVSARRLTRDTDPEPDDESAEPEVILQLTPAGQLRVFADGFKHLQGLVATPGALFAATQGFRGEARVDGVVFQIPLLADGSAIAWAPSPHDQGARSPGGPFPARRRQAPPLGRGDPLRREPREAPRAGLRSWR
;
A
#
# COMPACT_ATOMS: atom_id res chain seq x y z
N MET A 1 -10.42 16.34 -16.06
CA MET A 1 -8.97 16.12 -16.26
C MET A 1 -8.43 17.22 -17.15
N THR A 2 -7.37 17.91 -16.71
CA THR A 2 -6.83 19.08 -17.40
C THR A 2 -5.39 18.82 -17.79
N ARG A 3 -5.08 18.93 -19.08
CA ARG A 3 -3.73 19.03 -19.61
C ARG A 3 -3.20 20.42 -19.30
N ILE A 4 -2.00 20.48 -18.75
CA ILE A 4 -1.27 21.72 -18.54
C ILE A 4 -0.02 21.65 -19.41
N THR A 5 0.14 22.61 -20.31
CA THR A 5 1.31 22.70 -21.19
C THR A 5 2.46 23.45 -20.49
N PRO A 6 3.72 23.33 -20.96
CA PRO A 6 4.86 23.99 -20.33
C PRO A 6 4.75 25.53 -20.23
N ASP A 7 3.97 26.15 -21.11
CA ASP A 7 3.64 27.58 -21.09
C ASP A 7 2.49 27.93 -20.11
N GLY A 8 1.95 26.94 -19.39
CA GLY A 8 0.89 27.11 -18.40
C GLY A 8 -0.53 27.08 -18.97
N SER A 9 -0.72 26.91 -20.29
CA SER A 9 -2.05 26.79 -20.89
C SER A 9 -2.79 25.54 -20.39
N ARG A 10 -4.11 25.64 -20.24
CA ARG A 10 -4.95 24.58 -19.67
C ARG A 10 -6.02 24.14 -20.66
N THR A 11 -5.99 22.89 -21.08
CA THR A 11 -6.99 22.30 -21.99
C THR A 11 -7.50 20.97 -21.45
N PRO A 12 -8.75 20.55 -21.74
CA PRO A 12 -9.20 19.21 -21.37
C PRO A 12 -8.37 18.14 -22.08
N ALA A 13 -7.82 17.18 -21.34
CA ALA A 13 -7.11 16.04 -21.95
C ALA A 13 -8.09 14.98 -22.51
N ALA A 14 -9.25 14.84 -21.87
CA ALA A 14 -10.40 14.04 -22.31
C ALA A 14 -11.67 14.56 -21.59
N SER A 15 -12.85 14.41 -22.19
CA SER A 15 -14.12 15.00 -21.71
C SER A 15 -15.30 14.02 -21.75
N GLY A 16 -16.23 14.06 -20.79
CA GLY A 16 -17.34 13.08 -20.76
C GLY A 16 -16.90 11.70 -20.26
N LEU A 17 -16.03 11.69 -19.24
CA LEU A 17 -15.64 10.51 -18.48
C LEU A 17 -16.51 10.42 -17.22
N GLU A 18 -16.83 9.21 -16.76
CA GLU A 18 -17.68 8.95 -15.61
C GLU A 18 -16.87 8.69 -14.34
N ARG A 19 -16.69 9.75 -13.53
CA ARG A 19 -15.90 9.74 -12.28
C ARG A 19 -14.50 9.14 -12.51
N PRO A 20 -13.64 9.80 -13.31
CA PRO A 20 -12.28 9.34 -13.54
C PRO A 20 -11.43 9.50 -12.27
N ILE A 21 -10.81 8.42 -11.79
CA ILE A 21 -10.07 8.41 -10.51
C ILE A 21 -8.58 8.17 -10.66
N GLY A 22 -8.17 7.27 -11.56
CA GLY A 22 -6.75 7.00 -11.80
C GLY A 22 -6.37 7.02 -13.25
N LEU A 23 -5.08 7.27 -13.46
CA LEU A 23 -4.46 7.52 -14.74
C LEU A 23 -3.15 6.73 -14.83
N ALA A 24 -2.83 6.25 -16.02
CA ALA A 24 -1.52 5.70 -16.37
C ALA A 24 -1.26 5.96 -17.86
N PHE A 25 -0.04 5.71 -18.31
CA PHE A 25 0.27 5.67 -19.73
C PHE A 25 0.59 4.25 -20.14
N ASP A 26 0.13 3.82 -21.31
CA ASP A 26 0.61 2.58 -21.90
C ASP A 26 2.03 2.76 -22.49
N PRO A 27 2.71 1.69 -22.91
CA PRO A 27 4.07 1.77 -23.47
C PRO A 27 4.19 2.62 -24.75
N LEU A 28 3.06 2.88 -25.42
CA LEU A 28 3.00 3.74 -26.61
C LEU A 28 2.71 5.21 -26.25
N GLY A 29 2.64 5.55 -24.96
CA GLY A 29 2.37 6.90 -24.47
C GLY A 29 0.90 7.31 -24.55
N ARG A 30 -0.03 6.35 -24.72
CA ARG A 30 -1.48 6.63 -24.73
C ARG A 30 -2.02 6.64 -23.32
N LEU A 31 -2.95 7.55 -23.06
CA LEU A 31 -3.52 7.76 -21.73
C LEU A 31 -4.55 6.68 -21.41
N LEU A 32 -4.38 6.04 -20.25
CA LEU A 32 -5.33 5.12 -19.65
C LEU A 32 -6.08 5.82 -18.53
N VAL A 33 -7.38 5.55 -18.42
CA VAL A 33 -8.26 6.18 -17.42
C VAL A 33 -9.14 5.12 -16.77
N ALA A 34 -9.10 5.07 -15.43
CA ALA A 34 -10.05 4.30 -14.64
C ALA A 34 -11.30 5.14 -14.37
N GLU A 35 -12.44 4.71 -14.91
CA GLU A 35 -13.75 5.34 -14.71
C GLU A 35 -14.51 4.59 -13.62
N GLU A 36 -14.48 5.12 -12.40
CA GLU A 36 -14.99 4.42 -11.21
C GLU A 36 -16.51 4.21 -11.30
N LYS A 37 -17.25 5.19 -11.85
CA LYS A 37 -18.71 5.10 -11.98
C LYS A 37 -19.13 4.23 -13.17
N ALA A 38 -18.41 4.27 -14.29
CA ALA A 38 -18.71 3.43 -15.45
C ALA A 38 -18.14 2.00 -15.34
N ALA A 39 -17.52 1.64 -14.21
CA ALA A 39 -16.99 0.31 -13.93
C ALA A 39 -16.04 -0.22 -15.03
N ARG A 40 -15.19 0.65 -15.58
CA ARG A 40 -14.35 0.34 -16.74
C ARG A 40 -13.00 1.06 -16.70
N VAL A 41 -12.05 0.53 -17.48
CA VAL A 41 -10.80 1.21 -17.83
C VAL A 41 -10.80 1.45 -19.34
N VAL A 42 -10.55 2.70 -19.71
CA VAL A 42 -10.50 3.13 -21.12
C VAL A 42 -9.12 3.63 -21.48
N ARG A 43 -8.75 3.43 -22.74
CA ARG A 43 -7.61 4.07 -23.38
C ARG A 43 -8.10 5.20 -24.28
N VAL A 44 -7.49 6.37 -24.14
CA VAL A 44 -7.74 7.52 -25.01
C VAL A 44 -6.81 7.39 -26.22
N GLU A 45 -7.40 7.31 -27.40
CA GLU A 45 -6.66 7.22 -28.66
C GLU A 45 -6.26 8.62 -29.16
N ALA A 46 -5.36 8.68 -30.14
CA ALA A 46 -4.80 9.94 -30.65
C ALA A 46 -5.85 10.85 -31.31
N ASP A 47 -6.93 10.27 -31.86
CA ASP A 47 -8.07 10.98 -32.44
C ASP A 47 -9.08 11.46 -31.38
N GLY A 48 -8.82 11.21 -30.09
CA GLY A 48 -9.70 11.53 -28.97
C GLY A 48 -10.80 10.51 -28.71
N SER A 49 -10.93 9.47 -29.56
CA SER A 49 -11.82 8.34 -29.31
C SER A 49 -11.34 7.49 -28.13
N ARG A 50 -12.17 6.55 -27.69
CA ARG A 50 -11.88 5.69 -26.54
C ARG A 50 -12.07 4.23 -26.86
N THR A 51 -11.07 3.45 -26.51
CA THR A 51 -11.15 1.99 -26.51
C THR A 51 -11.34 1.50 -25.09
N VAL A 52 -12.36 0.68 -24.85
CA VAL A 52 -12.53 0.00 -23.55
C VAL A 52 -11.52 -1.14 -23.48
N LEU A 53 -10.66 -1.13 -22.45
CA LEU A 53 -9.69 -2.21 -22.19
C LEU A 53 -10.24 -3.23 -21.21
N VAL A 54 -10.97 -2.73 -20.20
CA VAL A 54 -11.55 -3.54 -19.13
C VAL A 54 -12.94 -3.01 -18.82
N SER A 55 -13.91 -3.89 -18.60
CA SER A 55 -15.28 -3.56 -18.19
C SER A 55 -15.74 -4.52 -17.09
N GLY A 56 -16.79 -4.15 -16.35
CA GLY A 56 -17.33 -4.99 -15.27
C GLY A 56 -16.39 -5.08 -14.06
N VAL A 57 -15.64 -4.01 -13.80
CA VAL A 57 -14.77 -3.91 -12.64
C VAL A 57 -15.39 -2.92 -11.68
N LYS A 58 -15.69 -3.33 -10.46
CA LYS A 58 -16.28 -2.45 -9.46
C LYS A 58 -15.21 -1.52 -8.91
N GLN A 59 -15.44 -0.22 -9.09
CA GLN A 59 -14.58 0.85 -8.60
C GLN A 59 -13.10 0.64 -8.97
N PRO A 60 -12.74 0.65 -10.27
CA PRO A 60 -11.34 0.72 -10.67
C PRO A 60 -10.76 2.06 -10.21
N ARG A 61 -9.57 2.04 -9.60
CA ARG A 61 -8.95 3.25 -9.02
C ARG A 61 -7.57 3.49 -9.58
N TRP A 62 -6.54 2.84 -9.03
CA TRP A 62 -5.15 3.01 -9.44
C TRP A 62 -4.78 2.08 -10.58
N LEU A 63 -3.95 2.59 -11.49
CA LEU A 63 -3.47 1.90 -12.68
C LEU A 63 -1.94 1.89 -12.65
N ALA A 64 -1.34 0.78 -13.07
CA ALA A 64 0.09 0.71 -13.33
C ALA A 64 0.35 -0.15 -14.57
N THR A 65 1.33 0.23 -15.37
CA THR A 65 1.64 -0.44 -16.64
C THR A 65 3.08 -0.91 -16.66
N LEU A 66 3.33 -2.04 -17.31
CA LEU A 66 4.66 -2.50 -17.67
C LEU A 66 4.95 -2.19 -19.14
N GLU A 67 6.23 -2.17 -19.50
CA GLU A 67 6.69 -1.92 -20.88
C GLU A 67 6.19 -2.97 -21.88
N ASP A 68 5.89 -4.19 -21.43
CA ASP A 68 5.34 -5.26 -22.25
C ASP A 68 3.85 -5.06 -22.60
N GLY A 69 3.19 -4.05 -22.02
CA GLY A 69 1.78 -3.74 -22.20
C GLY A 69 0.85 -4.35 -21.15
N THR A 70 1.39 -5.06 -20.15
CA THR A 70 0.60 -5.54 -19.01
C THR A 70 0.06 -4.35 -18.21
N LEU A 71 -1.23 -4.40 -17.88
CA LEU A 71 -1.93 -3.40 -17.08
C LEU A 71 -2.38 -4.01 -15.75
N PHE A 72 -1.98 -3.38 -14.66
CA PHE A 72 -2.51 -3.64 -13.33
C PHE A 72 -3.58 -2.62 -12.96
N VAL A 73 -4.67 -3.09 -12.37
CA VAL A 73 -5.82 -2.28 -11.96
C VAL A 73 -6.19 -2.66 -10.53
N SER A 74 -6.11 -1.70 -9.59
CA SER A 74 -6.75 -1.90 -8.30
C SER A 74 -8.26 -1.73 -8.44
N ALA A 75 -9.03 -2.59 -7.81
CA ALA A 75 -10.48 -2.55 -7.80
C ALA A 75 -11.02 -3.11 -6.50
N ARG A 76 -12.30 -2.86 -6.20
CA ARG A 76 -12.95 -3.59 -5.10
C ARG A 76 -13.15 -5.06 -5.47
N ARG A 77 -13.76 -5.31 -6.63
CA ARG A 77 -14.03 -6.67 -7.12
C ARG A 77 -14.33 -6.68 -8.62
N LEU A 78 -14.32 -7.85 -9.24
CA LEU A 78 -14.99 -8.09 -10.52
C LEU A 78 -16.50 -8.13 -10.27
N THR A 79 -17.29 -7.36 -11.00
CA THR A 79 -18.75 -7.48 -10.92
C THR A 79 -19.16 -8.73 -11.68
N ARG A 80 -19.75 -9.69 -10.97
CA ARG A 80 -20.82 -10.50 -11.56
C ARG A 80 -22.10 -9.70 -11.32
N ASP A 81 -22.92 -9.53 -12.34
CA ASP A 81 -23.98 -8.50 -12.52
C ASP A 81 -25.10 -8.42 -11.45
N THR A 82 -24.93 -9.00 -10.26
CA THR A 82 -26.00 -9.16 -9.27
C THR A 82 -25.66 -8.90 -7.81
N ASP A 83 -24.39 -8.68 -7.39
CA ASP A 83 -24.19 -8.50 -5.94
C ASP A 83 -24.54 -7.08 -5.47
N PRO A 84 -25.43 -6.96 -4.46
CA PRO A 84 -25.79 -5.69 -3.86
C PRO A 84 -24.53 -4.97 -3.36
N GLU A 85 -24.55 -3.65 -3.45
CA GLU A 85 -23.52 -2.81 -2.85
C GLU A 85 -23.58 -3.00 -1.32
N PRO A 86 -22.51 -3.50 -0.67
CA PRO A 86 -22.54 -3.66 0.77
C PRO A 86 -22.68 -2.29 1.42
N ASP A 87 -23.54 -2.20 2.45
CA ASP A 87 -23.83 -0.95 3.17
C ASP A 87 -22.57 -0.31 3.79
N ASP A 88 -21.52 -1.11 4.04
CA ASP A 88 -20.19 -0.63 4.43
C ASP A 88 -19.17 -0.86 3.31
N GLU A 89 -19.09 0.14 2.45
CA GLU A 89 -18.04 0.32 1.44
C GLU A 89 -16.61 0.12 2.00
N SER A 90 -16.36 0.35 3.29
CA SER A 90 -15.01 0.30 3.88
C SER A 90 -14.55 -1.12 4.28
N ALA A 91 -15.44 -2.11 4.25
CA ALA A 91 -15.17 -3.44 4.80
C ALA A 91 -14.65 -4.46 3.78
N GLU A 92 -14.82 -4.22 2.48
CA GLU A 92 -14.46 -5.22 1.48
C GLU A 92 -12.97 -5.19 1.13
N PRO A 93 -12.30 -6.36 1.14
CA PRO A 93 -10.92 -6.46 0.69
C PRO A 93 -10.83 -6.13 -0.80
N GLU A 94 -9.91 -5.24 -1.14
CA GLU A 94 -9.65 -4.84 -2.52
C GLU A 94 -8.74 -5.85 -3.23
N VAL A 95 -8.87 -5.87 -4.55
CA VAL A 95 -8.12 -6.74 -5.44
C VAL A 95 -7.24 -5.92 -6.38
N ILE A 96 -6.15 -6.53 -6.82
CA ILE A 96 -5.34 -6.09 -7.93
C ILE A 96 -5.62 -7.06 -9.08
N LEU A 97 -6.16 -6.54 -10.17
CA LEU A 97 -6.36 -7.25 -11.42
C LEU A 97 -5.16 -7.04 -12.33
N GLN A 98 -4.89 -8.02 -13.17
CA GLN A 98 -3.91 -7.97 -14.23
C GLN A 98 -4.59 -8.25 -15.56
N LEU A 99 -4.48 -7.31 -16.49
CA LEU A 99 -4.78 -7.49 -17.91
C LEU A 99 -3.47 -7.73 -18.65
N THR A 100 -3.31 -8.93 -19.21
CA THR A 100 -2.13 -9.28 -20.03
C THR A 100 -2.19 -8.61 -21.41
N PRO A 101 -1.07 -8.49 -22.12
CA PRO A 101 -1.06 -7.96 -23.50
C PRO A 101 -1.93 -8.77 -24.46
N ALA A 102 -2.15 -10.06 -24.16
CA ALA A 102 -3.05 -10.94 -24.91
C ALA A 102 -4.55 -10.69 -24.61
N GLY A 103 -4.88 -9.73 -23.72
CA GLY A 103 -6.25 -9.38 -23.37
C GLY A 103 -6.88 -10.26 -22.28
N GLN A 104 -6.10 -11.13 -21.62
CA GLN A 104 -6.60 -11.95 -20.53
C GLN A 104 -6.61 -11.15 -19.22
N LEU A 105 -7.80 -10.99 -18.62
CA LEU A 105 -7.97 -10.38 -17.30
C LEU A 105 -8.01 -11.47 -16.21
N ARG A 106 -7.19 -11.30 -15.16
CA ARG A 106 -7.15 -12.20 -14.00
C ARG A 106 -6.95 -11.44 -12.69
N VAL A 107 -7.30 -12.06 -11.57
CA VAL A 107 -6.90 -11.57 -10.25
C VAL A 107 -5.41 -11.88 -10.06
N PHE A 108 -4.61 -10.86 -9.79
CA PHE A 108 -3.18 -10.97 -9.54
C PHE A 108 -2.88 -11.12 -8.06
N ALA A 109 -3.53 -10.30 -7.23
CA ALA A 109 -3.47 -10.38 -5.78
C ALA A 109 -4.79 -9.84 -5.20
N ASP A 110 -5.16 -10.27 -4.01
CA ASP A 110 -6.39 -9.87 -3.32
C ASP A 110 -6.12 -9.58 -1.85
N GLY A 111 -7.17 -9.25 -1.09
CA GLY A 111 -7.13 -9.20 0.37
C GLY A 111 -6.54 -7.91 0.98
N PHE A 112 -6.23 -6.92 0.15
CA PHE A 112 -5.72 -5.63 0.62
C PHE A 112 -6.81 -4.78 1.28
N LYS A 113 -6.43 -3.96 2.24
CA LYS A 113 -7.29 -2.92 2.81
C LYS A 113 -6.88 -1.57 2.27
N HIS A 114 -7.82 -0.87 1.62
CA HIS A 114 -7.61 0.48 1.08
C HIS A 114 -6.29 0.60 0.32
N LEU A 115 -6.20 0.00 -0.87
CA LEU A 115 -5.18 0.39 -1.83
C LEU A 115 -5.25 1.91 -2.03
N GLN A 116 -4.12 2.53 -2.33
CA GLN A 116 -4.01 3.99 -2.49
C GLN A 116 -3.06 4.39 -3.62
N GLY A 117 -2.35 3.41 -4.19
CA GLY A 117 -1.42 3.63 -5.28
C GLY A 117 -0.83 2.31 -5.74
N LEU A 118 -0.53 2.25 -7.05
CA LEU A 118 0.18 1.14 -7.68
C LEU A 118 1.35 1.70 -8.50
N VAL A 119 2.49 1.03 -8.46
CA VAL A 119 3.62 1.27 -9.36
C VAL A 119 4.20 -0.08 -9.77
N ALA A 120 4.38 -0.30 -11.06
CA ALA A 120 4.91 -1.54 -11.60
C ALA A 120 6.34 -1.35 -12.10
N THR A 121 7.15 -2.39 -11.91
CA THR A 121 8.51 -2.54 -12.44
C THR A 121 8.63 -3.93 -13.05
N PRO A 122 9.62 -4.22 -13.91
CA PRO A 122 9.75 -5.55 -14.53
C PRO A 122 9.80 -6.73 -13.54
N GLY A 123 10.23 -6.52 -12.29
CA GLY A 123 10.35 -7.58 -11.29
C GLY A 123 9.35 -7.52 -10.13
N ALA A 124 8.59 -6.44 -9.97
CA ALA A 124 7.66 -6.28 -8.86
C ALA A 124 6.57 -5.24 -9.10
N LEU A 125 5.42 -5.46 -8.48
CA LEU A 125 4.36 -4.47 -8.28
C LEU A 125 4.40 -3.94 -6.85
N PHE A 126 4.46 -2.62 -6.70
CA PHE A 126 4.37 -1.95 -5.42
C PHE A 126 2.95 -1.44 -5.19
N ALA A 127 2.38 -1.73 -4.03
CA ALA A 127 1.02 -1.36 -3.66
C ALA A 127 1.00 -0.63 -2.32
N ALA A 128 0.57 0.63 -2.31
CA ALA A 128 0.33 1.39 -1.08
C ALA A 128 -1.05 1.02 -0.53
N THR A 129 -1.11 0.62 0.74
CA THR A 129 -2.32 0.07 1.41
C THR A 129 -2.41 0.55 2.85
N GLN A 130 -3.48 0.20 3.56
CA GLN A 130 -3.59 0.34 5.02
C GLN A 130 -3.58 -1.02 5.74
N GLY A 131 -2.93 -2.01 5.12
CA GLY A 131 -2.74 -3.36 5.65
C GLY A 131 -3.50 -4.42 4.86
N PHE A 132 -3.60 -5.60 5.47
CA PHE A 132 -4.15 -6.79 4.84
C PHE A 132 -5.36 -7.36 5.61
N ARG A 133 -6.16 -8.22 4.98
CA ARG A 133 -7.25 -8.96 5.62
C ARG A 133 -6.74 -9.71 6.85
N GLY A 134 -7.46 -9.61 7.97
CA GLY A 134 -7.10 -10.28 9.22
C GLY A 134 -6.09 -9.53 10.09
N GLU A 135 -5.46 -8.47 9.57
CA GLU A 135 -4.55 -7.61 10.33
C GLU A 135 -5.28 -6.37 10.87
N ALA A 136 -4.82 -5.83 11.99
CA ALA A 136 -5.28 -4.51 12.46
C ALA A 136 -4.92 -3.44 11.42
N ARG A 137 -5.77 -2.43 11.25
CA ARG A 137 -5.46 -1.30 10.36
C ARG A 137 -4.20 -0.61 10.89
N VAL A 138 -3.20 -0.47 10.03
CA VAL A 138 -1.92 0.19 10.34
C VAL A 138 -1.85 1.53 9.62
N ASP A 139 -0.96 2.42 10.09
CA ASP A 139 -0.69 3.74 9.50
C ASP A 139 0.08 3.59 8.16
N GLY A 140 -0.56 2.99 7.15
CA GLY A 140 -0.04 2.86 5.78
C GLY A 140 1.10 1.85 5.62
N VAL A 141 0.94 0.89 4.71
CA VAL A 141 1.99 -0.10 4.35
C VAL A 141 2.13 -0.19 2.85
N VAL A 142 3.37 -0.24 2.37
CA VAL A 142 3.67 -0.53 0.97
C VAL A 142 4.06 -2.00 0.84
N PHE A 143 3.27 -2.78 0.10
CA PHE A 143 3.62 -4.14 -0.27
C PHE A 143 4.44 -4.15 -1.55
N GLN A 144 5.54 -4.90 -1.56
CA GLN A 144 6.25 -5.28 -2.77
C GLN A 144 5.83 -6.71 -3.14
N ILE A 145 5.16 -6.85 -4.29
CA ILE A 145 4.63 -8.12 -4.79
C ILE A 145 5.52 -8.57 -5.96
N PRO A 146 6.32 -9.64 -5.80
CA PRO A 146 7.19 -10.11 -6.88
C PRO A 146 6.38 -10.53 -8.12
N LEU A 147 6.88 -10.13 -9.29
CA LEU A 147 6.37 -10.57 -10.59
C LEU A 147 7.21 -11.74 -11.09
N LEU A 148 6.54 -12.86 -11.33
CA LEU A 148 7.17 -14.03 -11.93
C LEU A 148 7.29 -13.85 -13.45
N ALA A 149 8.15 -14.66 -14.08
CA ALA A 149 8.40 -14.59 -15.52
C ALA A 149 7.16 -14.87 -16.39
N ASP A 150 6.16 -15.57 -15.85
CA ASP A 150 4.84 -15.81 -16.46
C ASP A 150 3.82 -14.69 -16.17
N GLY A 151 4.30 -13.59 -15.59
CA GLY A 151 3.53 -12.44 -15.15
C GLY A 151 2.64 -12.69 -13.94
N SER A 152 2.70 -13.86 -13.29
CA SER A 152 1.90 -14.14 -12.10
C SER A 152 2.55 -13.59 -10.82
N ALA A 153 1.76 -13.43 -9.76
CA ALA A 153 2.30 -13.15 -8.44
C ALA A 153 2.84 -14.45 -7.84
N ILE A 154 3.89 -14.36 -7.02
CA ILE A 154 4.17 -15.46 -6.08
C ILE A 154 2.94 -15.65 -5.19
N ALA A 155 2.51 -16.91 -5.01
CA ALA A 155 1.53 -17.27 -4.01
C ALA A 155 2.10 -16.87 -2.63
N TRP A 156 1.56 -15.80 -2.07
CA TRP A 156 2.04 -15.26 -0.80
C TRP A 156 1.17 -15.85 0.32
N ALA A 157 1.81 -16.51 1.28
CA ALA A 157 1.27 -16.61 2.63
C ALA A 157 1.93 -15.47 3.42
N PRO A 158 1.18 -14.71 4.24
CA PRO A 158 1.81 -13.74 5.12
C PRO A 158 2.79 -14.49 6.03
N SER A 159 4.07 -14.11 6.01
CA SER A 159 5.07 -14.66 6.92
C SER A 159 4.62 -14.44 8.37
N PRO A 160 4.56 -15.48 9.23
CA PRO A 160 4.13 -15.34 10.63
C PRO A 160 5.07 -14.50 11.52
N HIS A 161 6.19 -14.00 10.99
CA HIS A 161 7.30 -13.53 11.81
C HIS A 161 7.19 -12.08 12.33
N ASP A 162 6.13 -11.33 12.01
CA ASP A 162 5.87 -10.03 12.65
C ASP A 162 4.81 -10.08 13.77
N GLN A 163 4.35 -11.28 14.16
CA GLN A 163 3.50 -11.48 15.33
C GLN A 163 4.33 -12.03 16.50
N GLY A 164 5.11 -11.18 17.18
CA GLY A 164 6.05 -11.71 18.17
C GLY A 164 6.77 -10.79 19.14
N ALA A 165 6.31 -9.56 19.42
CA ALA A 165 6.73 -8.82 20.62
C ALA A 165 5.53 -8.51 21.52
N ARG A 166 4.71 -9.53 21.79
CA ARG A 166 3.86 -9.54 22.98
C ARG A 166 4.66 -10.19 24.10
N SER A 167 5.23 -9.38 24.98
CA SER A 167 5.65 -9.84 26.30
C SER A 167 4.46 -10.56 26.96
N PRO A 168 4.57 -11.84 27.37
CA PRO A 168 3.52 -12.45 28.16
C PRO A 168 3.57 -11.83 29.56
N GLY A 169 2.61 -10.96 29.84
CA GLY A 169 2.31 -10.51 31.19
C GLY A 169 1.92 -11.71 32.04
N GLY A 170 2.86 -12.19 32.86
CA GLY A 170 2.56 -13.13 33.94
C GLY A 170 1.67 -12.47 35.00
N PRO A 171 0.83 -13.24 35.70
CA PRO A 171 -0.17 -12.69 36.60
C PRO A 171 0.50 -12.15 37.88
N PHE A 172 0.11 -10.96 38.30
CA PHE A 172 0.40 -10.45 39.65
C PHE A 172 -0.17 -11.42 40.70
N PRO A 173 0.48 -11.51 41.87
CA PRO A 173 -0.24 -11.00 43.03
C PRO A 173 0.60 -10.03 43.87
N ALA A 174 -0.08 -9.00 44.37
CA ALA A 174 0.44 -8.06 45.35
C ALA A 174 0.77 -8.73 46.68
N ARG A 175 1.84 -8.27 47.38
CA ARG A 175 1.78 -7.99 48.82
C ARG A 175 3.01 -7.27 49.39
N ARG A 176 2.67 -6.22 50.16
CA ARG A 176 3.22 -5.73 51.43
C ARG A 176 4.67 -5.21 51.49
N ARG A 177 4.75 -3.90 51.76
CA ARG A 177 5.85 -3.24 52.48
C ARG A 177 6.13 -3.95 53.81
N GLN A 178 7.38 -4.31 54.05
CA GLN A 178 7.99 -4.45 55.38
C GLN A 178 9.41 -3.89 55.33
N ALA A 179 9.72 -3.01 56.28
CA ALA A 179 11.05 -2.46 56.53
C ALA A 179 11.88 -3.43 57.39
N PRO A 180 13.22 -3.44 57.30
CA PRO A 180 14.07 -4.05 58.31
C PRO A 180 14.68 -3.02 59.29
N PRO A 181 15.13 -3.46 60.49
CA PRO A 181 15.30 -2.63 61.68
C PRO A 181 16.70 -2.00 61.85
N LEU A 182 16.78 -1.07 62.83
CA LEU A 182 17.95 -0.29 63.24
C LEU A 182 18.97 -1.05 64.13
N GLY A 183 20.25 -0.71 63.95
CA GLY A 183 21.33 -0.76 64.95
C GLY A 183 22.49 -1.70 64.59
N ARG A 184 23.78 -1.44 64.85
CA ARG A 184 24.59 -0.32 65.41
C ARG A 184 26.06 -0.68 65.07
N GLY A 185 26.94 0.29 64.79
CA GLY A 185 28.40 0.11 64.90
C GLY A 185 29.25 0.91 63.89
N ASP A 186 29.73 2.08 64.32
CA ASP A 186 30.75 2.98 63.71
C ASP A 186 32.18 2.59 64.20
N PRO A 187 33.32 3.24 63.82
CA PRO A 187 33.70 4.08 62.66
C PRO A 187 35.14 3.75 62.13
N LEU A 188 35.73 4.67 61.33
CA LEU A 188 37.13 4.84 60.83
C LEU A 188 37.29 4.45 59.34
N ARG A 189 37.83 5.24 58.40
CA ARG A 189 38.63 6.49 58.41
C ARG A 189 38.69 7.09 56.98
N ARG A 190 38.62 8.43 56.90
CA ARG A 190 39.36 9.39 56.01
C ARG A 190 39.24 9.32 54.47
N GLU A 191 38.52 10.32 53.93
CA GLU A 191 38.71 11.07 52.66
C GLU A 191 40.13 11.68 52.50
N PRO A 192 40.60 12.26 51.34
CA PRO A 192 39.80 12.92 50.27
C PRO A 192 40.34 12.93 48.79
N ARG A 193 39.56 13.57 47.87
CA ARG A 193 39.91 14.23 46.56
C ARG A 193 40.28 13.32 45.37
N GLU A 194 39.94 13.54 44.09
CA GLU A 194 39.64 14.74 43.29
C GLU A 194 39.03 14.29 41.92
N ALA A 195 38.30 15.17 41.21
CA ALA A 195 37.90 15.04 39.80
C ALA A 195 38.18 16.41 39.11
N PRO A 196 37.96 16.69 37.79
CA PRO A 196 37.73 15.87 36.58
C PRO A 196 38.59 16.37 35.35
N ARG A 197 38.40 15.79 34.14
CA ARG A 197 38.38 16.46 32.78
C ARG A 197 38.50 15.42 31.64
N ALA A 198 37.49 15.23 30.80
CA ALA A 198 37.16 15.98 29.57
C ALA A 198 38.13 15.70 28.40
N GLY A 199 37.68 14.90 27.42
CA GLY A 199 38.34 14.69 26.13
C GLY A 199 37.32 14.76 25.00
N LEU A 200 37.13 15.96 24.44
CA LEU A 200 36.48 16.19 23.14
C LEU A 200 37.57 16.14 22.06
N ARG A 201 37.45 15.22 21.09
CA ARG A 201 38.25 15.25 19.85
C ARG A 201 37.38 15.77 18.71
N SER A 202 37.89 16.80 18.05
CA SER A 202 37.41 17.39 16.80
C SER A 202 37.81 16.55 15.59
N TRP A 203 36.96 16.53 14.57
CA TRP A 203 37.26 16.05 13.22
C TRP A 203 37.69 17.23 12.34
N ARG A 204 38.67 17.00 11.46
CA ARG A 204 38.85 17.72 10.19
C ARG A 204 38.51 16.77 9.07
#